data_AF-A0A4Q8QG36-F1
#
_entry.id   AF-A0A4Q8QG36-F1
#
_cell.length_a   1.000
_cell.length_b   1.000
_cell.length_c   1.000
_cell.angle_alpha   90.00
_cell.angle_beta   90.00
_cell.angle_gamma   90.00
#
_symmetry.space_group_name_H-M   'P 1'
#
loop_
_entity.id
_entity.type
_entity.pdbx_description
1 polymer ?
#
loop_
_entity_poly.entity_id
_entity_poly.type
_entity_poly.pdbx_seq_one_letter_code
_entity_poly.pdbx_strand_id
1 'polypeptide(L)'
;MDDLTKDRPIPTQELLIRLERNNNVIQRLSRKLNSYTCEPTNYSCFEKLRDLKHDFKTFAGNQKQLVQMVKKERKMGESLKTEINKHIELFKRLESEMAAYLLDTNQYY
;
A
#
# COMPACT_ATOMS: atom_id res chain seq x y z
N MET A 1 10.31 -1.99 18.13
CA MET A 1 9.42 -1.15 18.95
C MET A 1 9.45 0.24 18.36
N ASP A 2 8.31 0.75 17.91
CA ASP A 2 8.07 2.18 17.91
C ASP A 2 6.60 2.41 18.24
N ASP A 3 6.42 2.95 19.44
CA ASP A 3 5.19 3.32 20.12
C ASP A 3 4.61 4.59 19.47
N LEU A 4 3.62 4.42 18.59
CA LEU A 4 2.95 5.53 17.88
C LEU A 4 1.69 6.03 18.61
N THR A 5 1.51 5.67 19.89
CA THR A 5 0.44 6.23 20.73
C THR A 5 0.74 7.63 21.29
N LYS A 6 1.68 8.37 20.69
CA LYS A 6 1.96 9.77 21.06
C LYS A 6 1.27 10.75 20.12
N ASP A 7 0.19 11.30 20.67
CA ASP A 7 -0.72 12.37 20.25
C ASP A 7 -0.03 13.71 19.87
N ARG A 8 0.99 13.67 19.01
CA ARG A 8 1.60 14.87 18.42
C ARG A 8 1.12 15.02 16.99
N PRO A 9 0.63 16.22 16.58
CA PRO A 9 0.24 16.44 15.20
C PRO A 9 1.46 16.28 14.30
N ILE A 10 1.48 15.20 13.52
CA ILE A 10 2.46 14.99 12.45
C ILE A 10 2.32 16.18 11.48
N PRO A 11 3.40 16.94 11.19
CA PRO A 11 3.34 18.01 10.22
C PRO A 11 2.84 17.48 8.87
N THR A 12 1.91 18.18 8.22
CA THR A 12 1.30 17.78 6.95
C THR A 12 2.35 17.37 5.90
N GLN A 13 3.50 18.04 5.88
CA GLN A 13 4.61 17.72 5.01
C GLN A 13 5.23 16.34 5.29
N GLU A 14 5.42 15.98 6.56
CA GLU A 14 5.95 14.66 6.93
C GLU A 14 4.97 13.56 6.53
N LEU A 15 3.67 13.79 6.75
CA LEU A 15 2.64 12.85 6.32
C LEU A 15 2.66 12.65 4.80
N LEU A 16 2.74 13.73 4.03
CA LEU A 16 2.82 13.66 2.57
C LEU A 16 4.04 12.86 2.09
N ILE A 17 5.20 13.07 2.73
CA ILE A 17 6.42 12.30 2.45
C ILE A 17 6.21 10.81 2.76
N ARG A 18 5.55 10.46 3.87
CA ARG A 18 5.24 9.06 4.20
C ARG A 18 4.31 8.41 3.18
N LEU A 19 3.24 9.11 2.78
CA LEU A 19 2.34 8.62 1.73
C LEU A 19 3.09 8.41 0.41
N GLU A 20 3.91 9.36 0.00
CA GLU A 20 4.73 9.24 -1.21
C GLU A 20 5.68 8.02 -1.16
N ARG A 21 6.35 7.79 -0.02
CA ARG A 21 7.20 6.61 0.19
C ARG A 21 6.40 5.31 0.04
N ASN A 22 5.26 5.20 0.70
CA ASN A 22 4.40 4.01 0.61
C ASN A 22 3.94 3.77 -0.84
N ASN A 23 3.57 4.83 -1.55
CA ASN A 23 3.21 4.74 -2.96
C ASN A 23 4.36 4.19 -3.82
N ASN A 24 5.58 4.68 -3.60
CA ASN A 24 6.76 4.23 -4.34
C ASN A 24 7.04 2.74 -4.09
N VAL A 25 6.86 2.27 -2.85
CA VAL A 25 6.96 0.84 -2.52
C VAL A 25 5.91 0.04 -3.30
N ILE A 26 4.64 0.43 -3.25
CA ILE A 26 3.56 -0.27 -3.97
C ILE A 26 3.80 -0.29 -5.48
N GLN A 27 4.30 0.80 -6.08
CA GLN A 27 4.67 0.82 -7.50
C GLN A 27 5.82 -0.14 -7.83
N ARG A 28 6.78 -0.33 -6.92
CA ARG A 28 7.86 -1.33 -7.09
C ARG A 28 7.31 -2.75 -6.97
N LEU A 29 6.46 -3.01 -5.97
CA LEU A 29 5.82 -4.32 -5.78
C LEU A 29 4.93 -4.68 -6.97
N SER A 30 4.12 -3.73 -7.47
CA SER A 30 3.29 -3.91 -8.66
C SER A 30 4.12 -4.25 -9.91
N ARG A 31 5.29 -3.60 -10.10
CA ARG A 31 6.22 -3.96 -11.18
C ARG A 31 6.79 -5.36 -11.01
N LYS A 32 7.18 -5.74 -9.79
CA LYS A 32 7.68 -7.09 -9.48
C LYS A 32 6.61 -8.15 -9.73
N LEU A 33 5.38 -7.92 -9.29
CA LEU A 33 4.23 -8.80 -9.50
C LEU A 33 3.93 -9.04 -10.99
N ASN A 34 4.21 -8.06 -11.86
CA ASN A 34 4.05 -8.18 -13.30
C ASN A 34 5.30 -8.73 -14.02
N SER A 35 6.34 -9.14 -13.29
CA SER A 35 7.52 -9.77 -13.89
C SER A 35 7.28 -11.26 -14.15
N TYR A 36 7.99 -11.82 -15.13
CA TYR A 36 7.96 -13.25 -15.45
C TYR A 36 8.42 -14.13 -14.27
N THR A 37 9.22 -13.58 -13.34
CA THR A 37 9.66 -14.30 -12.13
C THR A 37 8.55 -14.47 -11.09
N CYS A 38 7.38 -13.90 -11.32
CA CYS A 38 6.24 -13.94 -10.42
C CYS A 38 5.01 -14.57 -11.10
N GLU A 39 5.23 -15.42 -12.12
CA GLU A 39 4.15 -16.14 -12.78
C GLU A 39 3.50 -17.15 -11.83
N PRO A 40 2.15 -17.29 -11.89
CA PRO A 40 1.44 -18.20 -11.01
C PRO A 40 1.64 -19.65 -11.50
N THR A 41 2.06 -20.53 -10.60
CA THR A 41 2.34 -21.95 -10.92
C THR A 41 1.13 -22.86 -10.74
N ASN A 42 0.08 -22.37 -10.09
CA ASN A 42 -1.16 -23.10 -9.84
C ASN A 42 -2.36 -22.15 -9.81
N TYR A 43 -3.56 -22.72 -9.79
CA TYR A 43 -4.82 -21.97 -9.81
C TYR A 43 -4.94 -20.98 -8.63
N SER A 44 -4.56 -21.39 -7.42
CA SER A 44 -4.63 -20.51 -6.25
C SER A 44 -3.69 -19.31 -6.38
N CYS A 45 -2.47 -19.52 -6.89
CA CYS A 45 -1.55 -18.43 -7.21
C CYS A 45 -2.13 -17.51 -8.30
N PHE A 46 -2.81 -18.05 -9.30
CA PHE A 46 -3.45 -17.23 -10.35
C PHE A 46 -4.51 -16.29 -9.77
N GLU A 47 -5.36 -16.79 -8.86
CA GLU A 47 -6.36 -15.96 -8.18
C GLU A 47 -5.70 -14.89 -7.30
N LYS A 48 -4.72 -15.27 -6.48
CA LYS A 48 -3.95 -14.33 -5.64
C LYS A 48 -3.29 -13.23 -6.48
N LEU A 49 -2.70 -13.59 -7.62
CA LEU A 49 -2.09 -12.65 -8.55
C LEU A 49 -3.12 -11.65 -9.10
N ARG A 50 -4.29 -12.15 -9.52
CA ARG A 50 -5.38 -11.32 -10.04
C ARG A 50 -5.84 -10.31 -8.98
N ASP A 51 -6.06 -10.78 -7.76
CA ASP A 51 -6.58 -9.98 -6.66
C ASP A 51 -5.54 -8.92 -6.24
N LEU A 52 -4.27 -9.29 -6.10
CA LEU A 52 -3.16 -8.34 -5.84
C LEU A 52 -3.04 -7.27 -6.93
N LYS A 53 -3.18 -7.62 -8.21
CA LYS A 53 -3.14 -6.62 -9.31
C LYS A 53 -4.29 -5.63 -9.20
N HIS A 54 -5.49 -6.12 -8.89
CA HIS A 54 -6.65 -5.26 -8.68
C HIS A 54 -6.41 -4.32 -7.50
N ASP A 55 -5.98 -4.85 -6.36
CA ASP A 55 -5.79 -4.08 -5.15
C ASP A 55 -4.66 -3.04 -5.28
N PHE A 56 -3.56 -3.36 -5.96
CA PHE A 56 -2.51 -2.37 -6.25
C PHE A 56 -3.03 -1.21 -7.11
N LYS A 57 -3.89 -1.49 -8.09
CA LYS A 57 -4.50 -0.44 -8.92
C LYS A 57 -5.45 0.43 -8.09
N THR A 58 -6.27 -0.19 -7.25
CA THR A 58 -7.20 0.50 -6.35
C THR A 58 -6.45 1.36 -5.33
N PHE A 59 -5.38 0.82 -4.73
CA PHE A 59 -4.50 1.55 -3.82
C PHE A 59 -3.93 2.82 -4.46
N ALA A 60 -3.37 2.72 -5.68
CA ALA A 60 -2.80 3.86 -6.38
C ALA A 60 -3.84 4.95 -6.69
N GLY A 61 -5.07 4.55 -7.03
CA GLY A 61 -6.20 5.46 -7.22
C GLY A 61 -6.55 6.22 -5.92
N ASN A 62 -6.70 5.47 -4.82
CA ASN A 62 -7.05 6.03 -3.51
C ASN A 62 -5.94 6.96 -2.99
N GLN A 63 -4.67 6.58 -3.14
CA GLN A 63 -3.51 7.38 -2.76
C GLN A 63 -3.53 8.76 -3.46
N LYS A 64 -3.82 8.78 -4.77
CA LYS A 64 -3.89 10.04 -5.54
C LYS A 64 -4.98 10.96 -5.01
N GLN A 65 -6.15 10.41 -4.66
CA GLN A 65 -7.26 11.17 -4.09
C GLN A 65 -6.90 11.69 -2.68
N LEU A 66 -6.32 10.83 -1.84
CA LEU A 66 -5.95 11.16 -0.48
C LEU A 66 -4.91 12.29 -0.42
N VAL A 67 -3.86 12.21 -1.24
CA VAL A 67 -2.85 13.27 -1.35
C VAL A 67 -3.46 14.60 -1.80
N GLN A 68 -4.45 14.59 -2.69
CA GLN A 68 -5.15 15.81 -3.09
C GLN A 68 -5.99 16.41 -1.94
N MET A 69 -6.64 15.56 -1.14
CA MET A 69 -7.40 16.02 0.04
C MET A 69 -6.46 16.64 1.09
N VAL A 70 -5.36 15.95 1.42
CA VAL A 70 -4.35 16.42 2.39
C VAL A 70 -3.73 17.76 1.96
N LYS A 71 -3.48 17.96 0.66
CA LYS A 71 -2.93 19.23 0.14
C LYS A 71 -3.92 20.39 0.18
N LYS A 72 -5.23 20.12 0.10
CA LYS A 72 -6.29 21.14 0.06
C LYS A 72 -6.73 21.58 1.45
N GLU A 73 -6.68 20.70 2.43
CA GLU A 73 -7.12 21.01 3.80
C GLU A 73 -6.07 21.85 4.56
N ARG A 74 -6.49 23.02 5.04
CA ARG A 74 -5.66 23.83 5.97
C ARG A 74 -5.48 23.16 7.33
N LYS A 75 -6.43 22.33 7.75
CA LYS A 75 -6.40 21.56 9.00
C LYS A 75 -7.05 20.21 8.75
N MET A 76 -6.38 19.14 9.15
CA MET A 76 -6.79 17.77 8.91
C MET A 76 -7.98 17.39 9.81
N GLY A 77 -9.16 17.20 9.21
CA GLY A 77 -10.35 16.73 9.92
C GLY A 77 -10.23 15.27 10.40
N GLU A 78 -11.04 14.86 11.38
CA GLU A 78 -11.03 13.48 11.89
C GLU A 78 -11.40 12.43 10.82
N SER A 79 -12.28 12.80 9.89
CA SER A 79 -12.60 11.94 8.73
C SER A 79 -11.36 11.68 7.86
N LEU A 80 -10.60 12.74 7.53
CA LEU A 80 -9.38 12.62 6.73
C LEU A 80 -8.31 11.81 7.47
N LYS A 81 -8.12 12.02 8.78
CA LYS A 81 -7.22 11.20 9.60
C LYS A 81 -7.61 9.72 9.57
N THR A 82 -8.90 9.42 9.68
CA THR A 82 -9.41 8.05 9.62
C THR A 82 -9.11 7.41 8.27
N GLU A 83 -9.29 8.16 7.18
CA GLU A 83 -9.02 7.67 5.83
C GLU A 83 -7.53 7.44 5.58
N ILE A 84 -6.67 8.32 6.10
CA ILE A 84 -5.22 8.14 6.10
C ILE A 84 -4.82 6.86 6.83
N ASN A 85 -5.36 6.63 8.02
CA ASN A 85 -5.05 5.42 8.79
C ASN A 85 -5.50 4.16 8.06
N LYS A 86 -6.71 4.15 7.49
CA LYS A 86 -7.18 3.03 6.64
C LYS A 86 -6.24 2.79 5.46
N HIS A 87 -5.77 3.85 4.82
CA HIS A 87 -4.85 3.75 3.69
C HIS A 87 -3.47 3.18 4.10
N ILE A 88 -2.98 3.54 5.28
CA ILE A 88 -1.75 2.97 5.85
C ILE A 88 -1.92 1.49 6.19
N GLU A 89 -3.05 1.10 6.77
CA GLU A 89 -3.33 -0.31 7.06
C GLU A 89 -3.48 -1.14 5.77
N LEU A 90 -4.13 -0.57 4.74
CA LEU A 90 -4.20 -1.20 3.43
C LEU A 90 -2.81 -1.40 2.81
N PHE A 91 -1.90 -0.42 2.95
CA PHE A 91 -0.52 -0.56 2.52
C PHE A 91 0.17 -1.77 3.18
N LYS A 92 0.09 -1.88 4.52
CA LYS A 92 0.69 -3.00 5.26
C LYS A 92 0.11 -4.34 4.84
N ARG A 93 -1.21 -4.40 4.64
CA ARG A 93 -1.89 -5.61 4.16
C ARG A 93 -1.35 -6.04 2.80
N LEU A 94 -1.26 -5.11 1.85
CA LEU A 94 -0.77 -5.41 0.51
C LEU A 94 0.70 -5.82 0.48
N GLU A 95 1.53 -5.22 1.34
CA GLU A 95 2.91 -5.64 1.51
C GLU A 95 3.00 -7.09 2.02
N SER A 96 2.19 -7.45 3.01
CA SER A 96 2.10 -8.80 3.55
C SER A 96 1.56 -9.82 2.54
N GLU A 97 0.50 -9.47 1.80
CA GLU A 97 -0.10 -10.33 0.77
C GLU A 97 0.87 -10.57 -0.39
N MET A 98 1.63 -9.54 -0.80
CA MET A 98 2.69 -9.68 -1.78
C MET A 98 3.82 -10.60 -1.29
N ALA A 99 4.23 -10.46 -0.02
CA ALA A 99 5.24 -11.33 0.57
C ALA A 99 4.77 -12.80 0.60
N ALA A 100 3.52 -13.05 0.99
CA ALA A 100 2.92 -14.38 0.98
C ALA A 100 2.85 -14.95 -0.45
N TYR A 101 2.42 -14.16 -1.42
CA TYR A 101 2.41 -14.56 -2.83
C TYR A 101 3.80 -14.93 -3.32
N LEU A 102 4.82 -14.12 -3.00
CA LEU A 102 6.19 -14.41 -3.38
C LEU A 102 6.67 -15.74 -2.77
N LEU A 103 6.37 -16.03 -1.51
CA LEU A 103 6.70 -17.30 -0.88
C LEU A 103 6.00 -18.50 -1.57
N ASP A 104 4.73 -18.33 -1.95
CA ASP A 104 3.97 -19.35 -2.65
C ASP A 104 4.50 -19.60 -4.07
N THR A 105 5.02 -18.57 -4.74
CA THR A 105 5.61 -18.67 -6.09
C THR A 105 7.09 -19.05 -6.10
N ASN A 106 7.84 -18.81 -5.01
CA ASN A 106 9.25 -19.21 -4.84
C ASN A 106 9.40 -20.64 -4.31
N GLN A 107 8.44 -21.53 -4.58
CA GLN A 107 8.65 -22.95 -4.32
C GLN A 107 9.70 -23.51 -5.29
N TYR A 108 10.93 -23.62 -4.76
CA TYR A 108 12.12 -24.30 -5.30
C TYR A 108 12.88 -23.62 -6.45
N TYR A 109 13.90 -22.83 -6.08
CA TYR A 109 15.23 -22.88 -6.71
C TYR A 109 16.32 -22.78 -5.63
#